data_AF-A0A962UCJ9-F1
#
_entry.id   AF-A0A962UCJ9-F1
#
_cell.length_a   1.000
_cell.length_b   1.000
_cell.length_c   1.000
_cell.angle_alpha   90.00
_cell.angle_beta   90.00
_cell.angle_gamma   90.00
#
_symmetry.space_group_name_H-M   'P 1'
#
loop_
_entity.id
_entity.type
_entity.pdbx_description
1 polymer ?
#
loop_
_entity_poly.entity_id
_entity_poly.type
_entity_poly.pdbx_seq_one_letter_code
_entity_poly.pdbx_strand_id
1 'polypeptide(L)'
;MWPQKVKEEALVACGRRCCVCHRFCGRNIELHHIEMESKGGKSIFENCIPLCFDCHADAGHYNSNHPKGTRYSQSELRKHRDSWYQAIQRLSFLEHQWEGSSDKQTKEIYEDQIVTLKGFVWREAFPGPPNYESFETDRVETYWMLVLPEPISLFANSFETEETIKIENIKKLQLCVNPDFYEANRNIVRTDVELTGKLFMSITGHHHGDANFDIRTDLLNKSINFAPSALDALTRADY
;
A
#
# COMPACT_ATOMS: atom_id res chain seq x y z
N MET A 1 12.51 -28.71 0.19
CA MET A 1 13.42 -27.55 -0.05
C MET A 1 12.99 -26.82 -1.32
N TRP A 2 12.86 -25.48 -1.29
CA TRP A 2 12.37 -24.69 -2.43
C TRP A 2 13.37 -24.60 -3.61
N PRO A 3 12.92 -24.79 -4.86
CA PRO A 3 13.70 -24.45 -6.06
C PRO A 3 14.08 -22.96 -6.10
N GLN A 4 15.26 -22.64 -6.61
CA GLN A 4 15.78 -21.27 -6.63
C GLN A 4 14.85 -20.28 -7.35
N LYS A 5 14.33 -20.66 -8.53
CA LYS A 5 13.36 -19.86 -9.29
C LYS A 5 12.12 -19.50 -8.45
N VAL A 6 11.55 -20.47 -7.74
CA VAL A 6 10.36 -20.26 -6.89
C VAL A 6 10.67 -19.31 -5.73
N LYS A 7 11.89 -19.41 -5.15
CA LYS A 7 12.30 -18.50 -4.09
C LYS A 7 12.35 -17.05 -4.58
N GLU A 8 13.03 -16.83 -5.71
CA GLU A 8 13.19 -15.50 -6.31
C GLU A 8 11.84 -14.91 -6.66
N GLU A 9 10.99 -15.67 -7.36
CA GLU A 9 9.67 -15.25 -7.77
C GLU A 9 8.79 -14.85 -6.59
N ALA A 10 8.73 -15.66 -5.53
CA ALA A 10 7.94 -15.36 -4.34
C ALA A 10 8.45 -14.14 -3.57
N LEU A 11 9.78 -13.99 -3.44
CA LEU A 11 10.39 -12.86 -2.72
C LEU A 11 10.25 -11.53 -3.47
N VAL A 12 10.25 -11.57 -4.81
CA VAL A 12 9.96 -10.40 -5.65
C VAL A 12 8.47 -10.07 -5.59
N ALA A 13 7.59 -11.06 -5.76
CA ALA A 13 6.13 -10.87 -5.74
C ALA A 13 5.63 -10.28 -4.41
N CYS A 14 6.25 -10.62 -3.28
CA CYS A 14 5.89 -10.04 -1.99
C CYS A 14 6.56 -8.69 -1.68
N GLY A 15 7.49 -8.21 -2.51
CA GLY A 15 8.26 -6.99 -2.23
C GLY A 15 9.06 -7.06 -0.92
N ARG A 16 9.55 -8.26 -0.55
CA ARG A 16 10.22 -8.53 0.75
C ARG A 16 9.38 -8.18 1.99
N ARG A 17 8.06 -8.21 1.87
CA ARG A 17 7.12 -8.03 2.98
C ARG A 17 6.41 -9.34 3.32
N CYS A 18 6.08 -9.52 4.60
CA CYS A 18 5.30 -10.66 5.05
C CYS A 18 3.89 -10.61 4.43
N CYS A 19 3.42 -11.72 3.85
CA CYS A 19 2.11 -11.76 3.21
C CYS A 19 0.94 -11.69 4.21
N VAL A 20 1.19 -11.90 5.51
CA VAL A 20 0.15 -11.86 6.56
C VAL A 20 0.14 -10.51 7.27
N CYS A 21 1.28 -10.06 7.80
CA CYS A 21 1.34 -8.81 8.58
C CYS A 21 1.80 -7.59 7.78
N HIS A 22 2.26 -7.77 6.54
CA HIS A 22 2.69 -6.72 5.60
C HIS A 22 3.91 -5.90 6.05
N ARG A 23 4.55 -6.29 7.16
CA ARG A 23 5.81 -5.70 7.63
C ARG A 23 6.90 -5.90 6.57
N PHE A 24 7.71 -4.87 6.34
CA PHE A 24 8.94 -5.01 5.56
C PHE A 24 9.96 -5.83 6.34
N CYS A 25 10.42 -6.91 5.73
CA CYS A 25 11.29 -7.90 6.38
C CYS A 25 12.70 -7.90 5.81
N GLY A 26 12.89 -7.43 4.57
CA GLY A 26 14.16 -7.51 3.87
C GLY A 26 14.68 -8.96 3.78
N ARG A 27 15.73 -9.26 4.54
CA ARG A 27 16.31 -10.62 4.65
C ARG A 27 15.68 -11.48 5.76
N ASN A 28 14.94 -10.89 6.69
CA ASN A 28 14.32 -11.58 7.83
C ASN A 28 12.95 -12.17 7.46
N ILE A 29 12.93 -12.97 6.39
CA ILE A 29 11.72 -13.54 5.78
C ILE A 29 11.97 -14.99 5.36
N GLU A 30 10.98 -15.86 5.56
CA GLU A 30 11.03 -17.28 5.18
C GLU A 30 9.87 -17.66 4.27
N LEU A 31 10.07 -18.72 3.49
CA LEU A 31 9.06 -19.27 2.59
C LEU A 31 8.40 -20.48 3.23
N HIS A 32 7.09 -20.36 3.46
CA HIS A 32 6.28 -21.40 4.04
C HIS A 32 5.50 -22.16 2.96
N HIS A 33 5.34 -23.47 3.15
CA HIS A 33 4.43 -24.26 2.33
C HIS A 33 3.01 -24.09 2.85
N ILE A 34 2.11 -23.55 2.05
CA ILE A 34 0.69 -23.43 2.41
C ILE A 34 0.11 -24.83 2.71
N GLU A 35 0.36 -25.78 1.82
CA GLU A 35 0.19 -27.21 2.07
C GLU A 35 1.55 -27.83 2.34
N MET A 36 1.75 -28.35 3.56
CA MET A 36 3.03 -28.89 4.01
C MET A 36 3.55 -30.04 3.13
N GLU A 37 4.87 -30.14 2.96
CA GLU A 37 5.53 -31.26 2.24
C GLU A 37 5.17 -32.62 2.85
N SER A 38 5.03 -32.70 4.19
CA SER A 38 4.61 -33.92 4.89
C SER A 38 3.19 -34.38 4.55
N LYS A 39 2.38 -33.52 3.93
CA LYS A 39 1.03 -33.82 3.44
C LYS A 39 0.97 -33.90 1.91
N GLY A 40 2.12 -33.94 1.23
CA GLY A 40 2.20 -34.02 -0.24
C GLY A 40 2.24 -32.67 -0.95
N GLY A 41 2.28 -31.56 -0.21
CA GLY A 41 2.37 -30.24 -0.81
C GLY A 41 3.69 -30.02 -1.55
N LYS A 42 3.60 -29.47 -2.76
CA LYS A 42 4.74 -29.29 -3.67
C LYS A 42 5.49 -27.99 -3.39
N SER A 43 6.78 -27.97 -3.69
CA SER A 43 7.61 -26.76 -3.66
C SER A 43 7.45 -25.92 -4.96
N ILE A 44 6.23 -25.41 -5.20
CA ILE A 44 5.85 -24.57 -6.35
C ILE A 44 5.35 -23.19 -5.90
N PHE A 45 5.36 -22.21 -6.79
CA PHE A 45 4.99 -20.82 -6.50
C PHE A 45 3.58 -20.71 -5.87
N GLU A 46 2.61 -21.44 -6.40
CA GLU A 46 1.21 -21.46 -5.95
C GLU A 46 1.03 -22.11 -4.57
N ASN A 47 2.06 -22.76 -4.02
CA ASN A 47 2.06 -23.31 -2.67
C ASN A 47 3.02 -22.57 -1.73
N CYS A 48 3.71 -21.55 -2.21
CA CYS A 48 4.70 -20.78 -1.47
C CYS A 48 4.06 -19.50 -0.91
N ILE A 49 4.24 -19.24 0.40
CA ILE A 49 3.89 -17.96 1.02
C ILE A 49 5.10 -17.38 1.79
N PRO A 50 5.58 -16.18 1.43
CA PRO A 50 6.61 -15.46 2.18
C PRO A 50 6.06 -14.87 3.50
N LEU A 51 6.69 -15.19 4.63
CA LEU A 51 6.29 -14.78 5.97
C LEU A 51 7.49 -14.24 6.78
N CYS A 52 7.26 -13.26 7.66
CA CYS A 52 8.26 -12.92 8.68
C CYS A 52 8.44 -14.09 9.66
N PHE A 53 9.55 -14.12 10.41
CA PHE A 53 9.82 -15.21 11.37
C PHE A 53 8.68 -15.43 12.37
N ASP A 54 8.05 -14.36 12.86
CA ASP A 54 6.90 -14.45 13.79
C ASP A 54 5.71 -15.17 13.14
N CYS A 55 5.22 -14.67 12.00
CA CYS A 55 4.09 -15.29 11.31
C CYS A 55 4.43 -16.69 10.77
N HIS A 56 5.69 -16.94 10.41
CA HIS A 56 6.16 -18.25 9.98
C HIS A 56 6.07 -19.27 11.13
N ALA A 57 6.52 -18.88 12.33
CA ALA A 57 6.39 -19.71 13.52
C ALA A 57 4.92 -20.02 13.83
N ASP A 58 4.04 -19.03 13.76
CA ASP A 58 2.60 -19.21 14.00
C ASP A 58 1.92 -20.11 12.96
N ALA A 59 2.37 -20.08 11.70
CA ALA A 59 1.86 -20.95 10.65
C ALA A 59 2.29 -22.42 10.82
N GLY A 60 3.53 -22.64 11.26
CA GLY A 60 4.10 -23.98 11.47
C GLY A 60 3.72 -24.64 12.80
N HIS A 61 3.59 -23.86 13.88
CA HIS A 61 3.37 -24.38 15.23
C HIS A 61 1.90 -24.29 15.63
N TYR A 62 1.18 -25.41 15.54
CA TYR A 62 -0.13 -25.57 16.16
C TYR A 62 -0.15 -26.80 17.06
N ASN A 63 -0.24 -26.58 18.37
CA ASN A 63 -0.42 -27.65 19.34
C ASN A 63 -1.90 -28.07 19.36
N SER A 64 -2.22 -29.20 18.73
CA SER A 64 -3.58 -29.75 18.73
C SER A 64 -4.11 -30.07 20.13
N ASN A 65 -3.21 -30.30 21.10
CA ASN A 65 -3.56 -30.67 22.47
C ASN A 65 -3.77 -29.44 23.37
N HIS A 66 -3.37 -28.25 22.93
CA HIS A 66 -3.60 -27.00 23.66
C HIS A 66 -3.71 -25.82 22.67
N PRO A 67 -4.82 -25.74 21.92
CA PRO A 67 -4.97 -24.74 20.88
C PRO A 67 -5.07 -23.33 21.50
N LYS A 68 -4.12 -22.47 21.14
CA LYS A 68 -4.19 -21.03 21.42
C LYS A 68 -4.54 -20.30 20.13
N GLY A 69 -5.60 -19.50 20.16
CA GLY A 69 -6.09 -18.78 18.99
C GLY A 69 -6.63 -19.71 17.88
N THR A 70 -6.94 -19.09 16.74
CA THR A 70 -7.39 -19.80 15.53
C THR A 70 -6.18 -20.11 14.65
N ARG A 71 -6.03 -21.38 14.26
CA ARG A 71 -4.96 -21.78 13.35
C ARG A 71 -5.17 -21.16 11.97
N TYR A 72 -4.08 -20.67 11.35
CA TYR A 72 -4.09 -20.32 9.94
C TYR A 72 -4.53 -21.52 9.09
N SER A 73 -5.64 -21.35 8.37
CA SER A 73 -6.07 -22.35 7.39
C SER A 73 -5.29 -22.19 6.09
N GLN A 74 -5.19 -23.26 5.30
CA GLN A 74 -4.58 -23.18 3.97
C GLN A 74 -5.29 -22.15 3.08
N SER A 75 -6.62 -22.09 3.14
CA SER A 75 -7.42 -21.12 2.38
C SER A 75 -7.12 -19.69 2.81
N GLU A 76 -6.96 -19.44 4.10
CA GLU A 76 -6.60 -18.13 4.63
C GLU A 76 -5.21 -17.70 4.18
N LEU A 77 -4.20 -18.58 4.28
CA LEU A 77 -2.85 -18.28 3.82
C LEU A 77 -2.83 -17.96 2.32
N ARG A 78 -3.56 -18.73 1.50
CA ARG A 78 -3.72 -18.42 0.05
C ARG A 78 -4.27 -17.01 -0.15
N LYS A 79 -5.35 -16.66 0.55
CA LYS A 79 -5.97 -15.32 0.44
C LYS A 79 -5.03 -14.20 0.87
N HIS A 80 -4.30 -14.37 1.97
CA HIS A 80 -3.28 -13.41 2.43
C HIS A 80 -2.21 -13.19 1.36
N ARG A 81 -1.63 -14.27 0.84
CA ARG A 81 -0.63 -14.21 -0.23
C ARG A 81 -1.18 -13.53 -1.48
N ASP A 82 -2.30 -14.00 -2.00
CA ASP A 82 -2.84 -13.55 -3.29
C ASP A 82 -3.24 -12.09 -3.22
N SER A 83 -3.92 -11.67 -2.14
CA SER A 83 -4.26 -10.27 -1.88
C SER A 83 -3.02 -9.39 -1.75
N TRP A 84 -1.97 -9.87 -1.09
CA TRP A 84 -0.72 -9.12 -0.95
C TRP A 84 0.02 -8.96 -2.29
N TYR A 85 0.13 -10.03 -3.07
CA TYR A 85 0.77 -9.98 -4.39
C TYR A 85 0.04 -9.04 -5.34
N GLN A 86 -1.30 -9.07 -5.34
CA GLN A 86 -2.11 -8.13 -6.10
C GLN A 86 -1.85 -6.68 -5.69
N ALA A 87 -1.74 -6.40 -4.38
CA ALA A 87 -1.46 -5.06 -3.89
C ALA A 87 -0.07 -4.56 -4.33
N ILE A 88 0.97 -5.41 -4.27
CA ILE A 88 2.32 -5.08 -4.73
C ILE A 88 2.35 -4.86 -6.24
N GLN A 89 1.70 -5.73 -7.01
CA GLN A 89 1.59 -5.59 -8.45
C GLN A 89 0.87 -4.29 -8.84
N ARG A 90 -0.21 -3.94 -8.14
CA ARG A 90 -0.97 -2.70 -8.36
C ARG A 90 -0.11 -1.47 -8.07
N LEU A 91 0.61 -1.45 -6.94
CA LEU A 91 1.52 -0.35 -6.60
C LEU A 91 2.62 -0.20 -7.66
N SER A 92 3.29 -1.30 -8.01
CA SER A 92 4.35 -1.30 -9.03
C SER A 92 3.83 -0.81 -10.38
N PHE A 93 2.64 -1.25 -10.79
CA PHE A 93 2.00 -0.77 -12.01
C PHE A 93 1.80 0.75 -11.96
N LEU A 94 1.24 1.29 -10.88
CA LEU A 94 0.98 2.72 -10.74
C LEU A 94 2.25 3.56 -10.76
N GLU A 95 3.34 3.08 -10.16
CA GLU A 95 4.62 3.78 -10.18
C GLU A 95 5.15 3.93 -11.62
N HIS A 96 5.07 2.87 -12.45
CA HIS A 96 5.64 2.85 -13.80
C HIS A 96 4.67 3.25 -14.93
N GLN A 97 3.36 3.21 -14.71
CA GLN A 97 2.32 3.40 -15.75
C GLN A 97 2.51 4.70 -16.54
N TRP A 98 2.88 5.79 -15.87
CA TRP A 98 2.98 7.11 -16.48
C TRP A 98 4.19 7.24 -17.42
N GLU A 99 5.29 6.53 -17.16
CA GLU A 99 6.51 6.65 -17.96
C GLU A 99 6.28 6.25 -19.43
N GLY A 100 5.31 5.37 -19.67
CA GLY A 100 4.89 4.92 -21.00
C GLY A 100 3.82 5.78 -21.68
N SER A 101 3.30 6.84 -21.04
CA SER A 101 2.25 7.69 -21.64
C SER A 101 2.82 8.59 -22.74
N SER A 102 2.16 8.60 -23.90
CA SER A 102 2.50 9.48 -25.04
C SER A 102 1.96 10.91 -24.88
N ASP A 103 0.92 11.10 -24.05
CA ASP A 103 0.34 12.40 -23.75
C ASP A 103 0.63 12.73 -22.28
N LYS A 104 1.52 13.70 -22.05
CA LYS A 104 2.04 14.06 -20.73
C LYS A 104 1.40 15.34 -20.18
N GLN A 105 0.13 15.57 -20.50
CA GLN A 105 -0.58 16.69 -19.89
C GLN A 105 -0.97 16.34 -18.45
N THR A 106 -0.34 17.00 -17.48
CA THR A 106 -0.67 16.82 -16.06
C THR A 106 -1.85 17.71 -15.67
N LYS A 107 -2.73 17.17 -14.83
CA LYS A 107 -3.83 17.96 -14.25
C LYS A 107 -3.25 19.02 -13.31
N GLU A 108 -3.61 20.28 -13.52
CA GLU A 108 -3.24 21.38 -12.65
C GLU A 108 -4.29 21.56 -11.56
N ILE A 109 -3.83 21.70 -10.32
CA ILE A 109 -4.66 21.89 -9.13
C ILE A 109 -4.10 23.09 -8.38
N TYR A 110 -4.97 23.96 -7.91
CA TYR A 110 -4.60 25.07 -7.05
C TYR A 110 -4.79 24.68 -5.59
N GLU A 111 -3.92 25.17 -4.72
CA GLU A 111 -4.07 25.03 -3.27
C GLU A 111 -5.46 25.49 -2.84
N ASP A 112 -6.02 24.82 -1.84
CA ASP A 112 -7.40 25.00 -1.35
C ASP A 112 -8.54 24.66 -2.33
N GLN A 113 -8.25 24.35 -3.59
CA GLN A 113 -9.27 23.85 -4.52
C GLN A 113 -9.79 22.48 -4.05
N ILE A 114 -11.10 22.36 -3.94
CA ILE A 114 -11.74 21.06 -3.66
C ILE A 114 -11.69 20.24 -4.95
N VAL A 115 -11.08 19.07 -4.87
CA VAL A 115 -10.91 18.15 -5.99
C VAL A 115 -11.26 16.73 -5.58
N THR A 116 -11.74 15.96 -6.55
CA THR A 116 -11.89 14.51 -6.42
C THR A 116 -10.75 13.82 -7.18
N LEU A 117 -10.04 12.93 -6.51
CA LEU A 117 -8.92 12.18 -7.04
C LEU A 117 -9.17 10.68 -6.88
N LYS A 118 -8.79 9.93 -7.93
CA LYS A 118 -8.78 8.47 -7.91
C LYS A 118 -7.35 8.00 -7.71
N GLY A 119 -7.16 7.01 -6.85
CA GLY A 119 -5.85 6.46 -6.59
C GLY A 119 -5.91 5.22 -5.71
N PHE A 120 -4.75 4.61 -5.52
CA PHE A 120 -4.59 3.43 -4.68
C PHE A 120 -4.08 3.84 -3.31
N VAL A 121 -4.78 3.44 -2.24
CA VAL A 121 -4.32 3.75 -0.88
C VAL A 121 -3.23 2.78 -0.48
N TRP A 122 -2.03 3.30 -0.28
CA TRP A 122 -0.89 2.58 0.26
C TRP A 122 -0.63 2.96 1.72
N ARG A 123 0.01 2.09 2.47
CA ARG A 123 0.46 2.40 3.84
C ARG A 123 1.97 2.32 3.88
N GLU A 124 2.59 3.41 4.30
CA GLU A 124 4.04 3.53 4.32
C GLU A 124 4.52 4.01 5.69
N ALA A 125 5.69 3.51 6.09
CA ALA A 125 6.31 3.84 7.37
C ALA A 125 7.48 4.78 7.11
N PHE A 126 7.69 5.73 8.00
CA PHE A 126 8.73 6.75 7.89
C PHE A 126 9.46 6.91 9.23
N PRO A 127 10.73 7.32 9.22
CA PRO A 127 11.37 7.86 10.41
C PRO A 127 10.66 9.15 10.82
N GLY A 128 10.20 9.20 12.06
CA GLY A 128 9.56 10.34 12.69
C GLY A 128 10.49 11.05 13.68
N PRO A 129 9.96 11.66 14.74
CA PRO A 129 10.76 12.33 15.76
C PRO A 129 11.77 11.40 16.45
N PRO A 130 12.92 11.94 16.93
CA PRO A 130 13.25 13.36 16.93
C PRO A 130 13.89 13.88 15.64
N ASN A 131 14.60 13.05 14.86
CA ASN A 131 15.42 13.53 13.75
C ASN A 131 14.79 13.33 12.35
N TYR A 132 13.83 12.42 12.20
CA TYR A 132 13.18 12.09 10.92
C TYR A 132 14.14 11.50 9.87
N GLU A 133 15.20 10.81 10.31
CA GLU A 133 16.27 10.32 9.42
C GLU A 133 16.40 8.79 9.42
N SER A 134 16.14 8.12 10.54
CA SER A 134 16.48 6.70 10.69
C SER A 134 15.40 5.88 11.40
N PHE A 135 15.01 4.75 10.80
CA PHE A 135 14.12 3.75 11.42
C PHE A 135 14.75 3.06 12.65
N GLU A 136 16.07 3.14 12.84
CA GLU A 136 16.76 2.50 13.96
C GLU A 136 16.76 3.38 15.21
N THR A 137 16.89 4.69 15.03
CA THR A 137 17.06 5.65 16.13
C THR A 137 15.84 6.51 16.38
N ASP A 138 14.99 6.70 15.38
CA ASP A 138 13.82 7.58 15.46
C ASP A 138 12.51 6.78 15.63
N ARG A 139 11.48 7.45 16.14
CA ARG A 139 10.15 6.86 16.26
C ARG A 139 9.60 6.57 14.88
N VAL A 140 9.07 5.37 14.68
CA VAL A 140 8.42 5.02 13.40
C VAL A 140 7.04 5.63 13.34
N GLU A 141 6.80 6.46 12.33
CA GLU A 141 5.47 6.95 11.98
C GLU A 141 4.93 6.16 10.78
N THR A 142 3.61 6.10 10.65
CA THR A 142 2.96 5.37 9.55
C THR A 142 1.78 6.16 9.03
N TYR A 143 1.82 6.46 7.73
CA TYR A 143 0.80 7.27 7.06
C TYR A 143 0.17 6.49 5.91
N TRP A 144 -1.06 6.90 5.56
CA TRP A 144 -1.71 6.43 4.34
C TRP A 144 -1.35 7.38 3.20
N MET A 145 -0.97 6.80 2.07
CA MET A 145 -0.61 7.51 0.85
C MET A 145 -1.67 7.21 -0.21
N LEU A 146 -2.22 8.22 -0.88
CA LEU A 146 -2.97 8.04 -2.11
C LEU A 146 -1.99 8.10 -3.29
N VAL A 147 -1.75 6.94 -3.90
CA VAL A 147 -0.88 6.81 -5.07
C VAL A 147 -1.71 7.00 -6.33
N LEU A 148 -1.42 8.06 -7.06
CA LEU A 148 -2.15 8.45 -8.27
C LEU A 148 -1.68 7.65 -9.49
N PRO A 149 -2.59 7.27 -10.40
CA PRO A 149 -2.22 6.65 -11.68
C PRO A 149 -1.45 7.60 -12.60
N GLU A 150 -1.84 8.88 -12.57
CA GLU A 150 -1.27 9.95 -13.38
C GLU A 150 -0.79 11.07 -12.46
N PRO A 151 0.40 11.66 -12.72
CA PRO A 151 0.89 12.76 -11.92
C PRO A 151 0.07 14.03 -12.15
N ILE A 152 0.09 14.88 -11.13
CA ILE A 152 -0.55 16.19 -11.13
C ILE A 152 0.48 17.29 -10.87
N SER A 153 0.11 18.53 -11.15
CA SER A 153 0.86 19.71 -10.72
C SER A 153 0.04 20.49 -9.69
N LEU A 154 0.67 20.90 -8.58
CA LEU A 154 0.06 21.74 -7.56
C LEU A 154 0.62 23.15 -7.65
N PHE A 155 -0.25 24.14 -7.75
CA PHE A 155 0.06 25.56 -7.57
C PHE A 155 -0.28 25.96 -6.15
N ALA A 156 0.72 26.29 -5.34
CA ALA A 156 0.56 26.69 -3.94
C ALA A 156 1.27 28.02 -3.69
N ASN A 157 0.87 28.76 -2.65
CA ASN A 157 1.56 29.99 -2.30
C ASN A 157 2.66 29.69 -1.27
N SER A 158 3.88 30.15 -1.56
CA SER A 158 4.99 30.04 -0.63
C SER A 158 4.70 30.85 0.63
N PHE A 159 4.78 30.21 1.80
CA PHE A 159 4.68 30.90 3.08
C PHE A 159 5.82 31.89 3.33
N GLU A 160 6.98 31.69 2.71
CA GLU A 160 8.16 32.54 2.90
C GLU A 160 8.19 33.75 1.97
N THR A 161 7.75 33.57 0.73
CA THR A 161 7.89 34.58 -0.33
C THR A 161 6.57 35.17 -0.83
N GLU A 162 5.42 34.59 -0.43
CA GLU A 162 4.08 34.91 -0.94
C GLU A 162 3.90 34.70 -2.46
N GLU A 163 4.91 34.16 -3.15
CA GLU A 163 4.86 33.85 -4.56
C GLU A 163 4.17 32.50 -4.80
N THR A 164 3.43 32.39 -5.91
CA THR A 164 2.88 31.12 -6.35
C THR A 164 3.98 30.23 -6.90
N ILE A 165 4.18 29.07 -6.27
CA ILE A 165 5.11 28.03 -6.70
C ILE A 165 4.35 26.89 -7.40
N LYS A 166 5.00 26.26 -8.37
CA LYS A 166 4.50 25.06 -9.05
C LYS A 166 5.28 23.84 -8.57
N ILE A 167 4.58 22.87 -8.00
CA ILE A 167 5.13 21.56 -7.63
C ILE A 167 4.66 20.56 -8.69
N GLU A 168 5.60 20.00 -9.45
CA GLU A 168 5.31 19.10 -10.57
C GLU A 168 5.51 17.63 -10.19
N ASN A 169 4.98 16.73 -11.03
CA ASN A 169 5.15 15.27 -10.93
C ASN A 169 4.67 14.65 -9.60
N ILE A 170 3.67 15.26 -8.95
CA ILE A 170 3.08 14.75 -7.72
C ILE A 170 2.33 13.44 -8.02
N LYS A 171 2.71 12.35 -7.36
CA LYS A 171 2.06 11.04 -7.49
C LYS A 171 1.65 10.43 -6.16
N LYS A 172 2.38 10.69 -5.08
CA LYS A 172 2.12 10.13 -3.75
C LYS A 172 1.64 11.23 -2.82
N LEU A 173 0.35 11.24 -2.54
CA LEU A 173 -0.26 12.22 -1.63
C LEU A 173 -0.39 11.62 -0.23
N GLN A 174 0.15 12.28 0.79
CA GLN A 174 -0.12 11.89 2.17
C GLN A 174 -1.56 12.24 2.54
N LEU A 175 -2.34 11.25 2.97
CA LEU A 175 -3.69 11.46 3.47
C LEU A 175 -3.64 12.08 4.86
N CYS A 176 -4.12 13.32 4.95
CA CYS A 176 -4.28 14.05 6.20
C CYS A 176 -5.73 13.87 6.67
N VAL A 177 -5.89 13.03 7.70
CA VAL A 177 -7.20 12.64 8.22
C VAL A 177 -7.18 12.60 9.75
N ASN A 178 -8.35 12.75 10.36
CA ASN A 178 -8.49 12.63 11.81
C ASN A 178 -8.47 11.15 12.27
N PRO A 179 -8.28 10.88 13.58
CA PRO A 179 -8.25 9.52 14.11
C PRO A 179 -9.52 8.71 13.81
N ASP A 180 -10.70 9.32 13.90
CA ASP A 180 -11.98 8.64 13.64
C ASP A 180 -12.06 8.11 12.20
N PHE A 181 -11.52 8.87 11.24
CA PHE A 181 -11.46 8.43 9.84
C PHE A 181 -10.56 7.21 9.68
N TYR A 182 -9.41 7.16 10.35
CA TYR A 182 -8.53 5.99 10.33
C TYR A 182 -9.25 4.75 10.86
N GLU A 183 -10.00 4.89 11.96
CA GLU A 183 -10.71 3.77 12.58
C GLU A 183 -11.86 3.27 11.70
N ALA A 184 -12.65 4.19 11.15
CA ALA A 184 -13.81 3.86 10.33
C ALA A 184 -13.45 3.27 8.95
N ASN A 185 -12.27 3.61 8.40
CA ASN A 185 -11.94 3.35 6.99
C ASN A 185 -10.71 2.44 6.79
N ARG A 186 -10.34 1.61 7.77
CA ARG A 186 -9.16 0.70 7.65
C ARG A 186 -9.20 -0.19 6.41
N ASN A 187 -10.39 -0.48 5.91
CA ASN A 187 -10.63 -1.31 4.72
C ASN A 187 -10.20 -0.67 3.40
N ILE A 188 -9.94 0.65 3.35
CA ILE A 188 -9.49 1.29 2.11
C ILE A 188 -8.02 1.01 1.79
N VAL A 189 -7.23 0.62 2.80
CA VAL A 189 -5.81 0.35 2.63
C VAL A 189 -5.60 -0.84 1.69
N ARG A 190 -4.81 -0.61 0.63
CA ARG A 190 -4.55 -1.49 -0.51
C ARG A 190 -5.74 -1.69 -1.43
N THR A 191 -6.56 -0.65 -1.59
CA THR A 191 -7.66 -0.63 -2.56
C THR A 191 -7.60 0.65 -3.39
N ASP A 192 -8.18 0.58 -4.58
CA ASP A 192 -8.43 1.77 -5.39
C ASP A 192 -9.67 2.49 -4.86
N VAL A 193 -9.53 3.79 -4.61
CA VAL A 193 -10.57 4.66 -4.05
C VAL A 193 -10.72 5.92 -4.88
N GLU A 194 -11.88 6.56 -4.72
CA GLU A 194 -12.13 7.93 -5.13
C GLU A 194 -12.36 8.78 -3.87
N LEU A 195 -11.53 9.81 -3.67
CA LEU A 195 -11.55 10.66 -2.48
C LEU A 195 -11.67 12.14 -2.88
N THR A 196 -12.44 12.90 -2.11
CA THR A 196 -12.61 14.34 -2.27
C THR A 196 -11.96 15.10 -1.13
N GLY A 197 -11.18 16.12 -1.46
CA GLY A 197 -10.41 16.87 -0.48
C GLY A 197 -9.70 18.07 -1.09
N LYS A 198 -8.75 18.63 -0.35
CA LYS A 198 -7.90 19.75 -0.75
C LYS A 198 -6.44 19.35 -0.71
N LEU A 199 -5.67 19.82 -1.69
CA LEU A 199 -4.22 19.62 -1.70
C LEU A 199 -3.53 20.82 -1.06
N PHE A 200 -2.43 20.54 -0.36
CA PHE A 200 -1.55 21.56 0.21
C PHE A 200 -0.11 21.04 0.28
N MET A 201 0.84 21.98 0.35
CA MET A 201 2.26 21.66 0.35
C MET A 201 2.75 21.08 1.70
N SER A 202 3.91 20.42 1.68
CA SER A 202 4.55 19.90 2.89
C SER A 202 5.19 21.02 3.71
N ILE A 203 4.61 21.30 4.88
CA ILE A 203 5.07 22.36 5.80
C ILE A 203 5.67 21.86 7.13
N THR A 204 5.70 20.55 7.39
CA THR A 204 6.27 19.97 8.62
C THR A 204 7.07 18.71 8.32
N GLY A 205 7.90 18.27 9.27
CA GLY A 205 8.63 17.00 9.18
C GLY A 205 7.75 15.75 9.18
N HIS A 206 6.46 15.89 9.49
CA HIS A 206 5.48 14.79 9.44
C HIS A 206 4.85 14.59 8.05
N HIS A 207 5.16 15.46 7.08
CA HIS A 207 4.65 15.36 5.71
C HIS A 207 5.68 14.68 4.81
N HIS A 208 5.43 13.41 4.47
CA HIS A 208 6.35 12.55 3.74
C HIS A 208 5.94 12.29 2.28
N GLY A 209 4.74 12.71 1.87
CA GLY A 209 4.29 12.63 0.47
C GLY A 209 4.88 13.75 -0.40
N ASP A 210 4.72 13.62 -1.73
CA ASP A 210 5.04 14.67 -2.70
C ASP A 210 4.22 15.95 -2.41
N ALA A 211 2.99 15.75 -1.90
CA ALA A 211 2.13 16.76 -1.32
C ALA A 211 1.16 16.10 -0.32
N ASN A 212 0.29 16.89 0.31
CA ASN A 212 -0.67 16.42 1.30
C ASN A 212 -2.10 16.58 0.80
N PHE A 213 -3.00 15.71 1.24
CA PHE A 213 -4.40 15.69 0.84
C PHE A 213 -5.31 15.64 2.07
N ASP A 214 -5.88 16.79 2.42
CA ASP A 214 -6.84 16.94 3.51
C ASP A 214 -8.23 16.46 3.05
N ILE A 215 -8.70 15.37 3.65
CA ILE A 215 -9.98 14.77 3.31
C ILE A 215 -11.10 15.51 4.04
N ARG A 216 -12.00 16.12 3.28
CA ARG A 216 -13.16 16.83 3.82
C ARG A 216 -14.25 15.85 4.23
N THR A 217 -14.20 15.42 5.49
CA THR A 217 -15.17 14.47 6.06
C THR A 217 -16.60 15.02 6.16
N ASP A 218 -16.75 16.34 6.22
CA ASP A 218 -18.02 17.06 6.21
C ASP A 218 -18.72 17.08 4.84
N LEU A 219 -17.98 16.82 3.76
CA LEU A 219 -18.52 16.64 2.40
C LEU A 219 -18.76 15.16 2.06
N LEU A 220 -18.39 14.23 2.96
CA LEU A 220 -18.60 12.78 2.81
C LEU A 220 -20.03 12.35 3.12
N ASN A 221 -21.03 12.99 2.51
CA ASN A 221 -22.34 12.33 2.39
C ASN A 221 -22.28 11.36 1.21
N LYS A 222 -21.89 10.10 1.51
CA LYS A 222 -21.82 8.94 0.60
C LYS A 222 -20.85 9.11 -0.58
N SER A 223 -19.59 8.67 -0.44
CA SER A 223 -18.84 7.99 -1.53
C SER A 223 -17.35 7.80 -1.17
N ILE A 224 -17.03 6.84 -0.30
CA ILE A 224 -15.85 6.02 -0.64
C ILE A 224 -16.37 5.08 -1.71
N ASN A 225 -16.29 5.51 -2.96
CA ASN A 225 -16.57 4.64 -4.08
C ASN A 225 -15.31 3.81 -4.29
N PHE A 226 -15.42 2.50 -4.06
CA PHE A 226 -14.41 1.57 -4.54
C PHE A 226 -14.40 1.67 -6.06
N ALA A 227 -13.29 2.13 -6.63
CA ALA A 227 -13.13 2.05 -8.06
C ALA A 227 -13.07 0.55 -8.42
N PRO A 228 -13.75 0.10 -9.50
CA PRO A 228 -13.56 -1.26 -9.99
C PRO A 228 -12.07 -1.47 -10.23
N SER A 229 -11.52 -2.60 -9.75
CA SER A 229 -10.10 -2.85 -9.96
C SER A 229 -9.84 -2.92 -11.47
N ALA A 230 -8.70 -2.43 -11.94
CA ALA A 230 -8.35 -2.50 -13.36
C ALA A 230 -8.30 -3.96 -13.89
N LEU A 231 -8.19 -4.96 -13.00
CA LEU A 231 -8.30 -6.38 -13.34
C LEU A 231 -9.76 -6.89 -13.49
N ASP A 232 -10.75 -6.25 -12.85
CA ASP A 232 -12.16 -6.60 -13.05
C ASP A 232 -12.64 -6.26 -14.48
N ALA A 233 -11.98 -5.31 -15.15
CA ALA A 233 -12.23 -4.97 -16.54
C ALA A 233 -11.64 -6.00 -17.53
N LEU A 234 -10.55 -6.68 -17.15
CA LEU A 234 -9.91 -7.70 -17.99
C LEU A 234 -10.59 -9.08 -17.89
N THR A 235 -11.37 -9.33 -16.84
CA THR A 235 -12.09 -10.62 -16.64
C THR A 235 -13.50 -10.64 -17.25
N ARG A 236 -13.97 -9.53 -17.81
CA ARG A 236 -15.29 -9.42 -18.47
C ARG A 236 -15.23 -9.40 -20.00
N ALA A 237 -14.05 -9.51 -20.60
CA ALA A 237 -13.89 -9.56 -22.06
C ALA A 237 -13.90 -10.98 -22.65
N ASP A 238 -13.89 -12.02 -21.82
CA ASP A 238 -13.85 -13.43 -22.26
C ASP A 238 -15.02 -14.27 -21.69
N TYR A 239 -16.25 -13.83 -21.94
CA TYR A 239 -17.46 -14.69 -21.86
C TYR A 239 -18.39 -14.41 -23.04
#